data_AF-A0A024V670-F1
#
_entry.id   AF-A0A024V670-F1
#
_cell.length_a   1.000
_cell.length_b   1.000
_cell.length_c   1.000
_cell.angle_alpha   90.00
_cell.angle_beta   90.00
_cell.angle_gamma   90.00
#
_symmetry.space_group_name_H-M   'P 1'
#
loop_
_entity.id
_entity.type
_entity.pdbx_description
1 polymer ?
#
loop_
_entity_poly.entity_id
_entity_poly.type
_entity_poly.pdbx_seq_one_letter_code
_entity_poly.pdbx_strand_id
1 'polypeptide(L)'
;MGKGLRSKVKRRFRTIKRIHVREDIYQDLVRPPNKFLHPDDENAVIPQHKITKKIDFRSEALPLSGFATVGNRRKYNLTEQMSLKNEFGGNANFFENTEVSKMIEEMHKRSKEVMKVIKNNEQNDK
;
A
#
# COMPACT_ATOMS: atom_id res chain seq x y z
N MET A 1 -31.36 0.46 14.56
CA MET A 1 -30.35 1.54 14.73
C MET A 1 -29.49 1.63 13.47
N GLY A 2 -29.46 2.79 12.81
CA GLY A 2 -28.60 3.02 11.64
C GLY A 2 -27.12 3.16 12.03
N LYS A 3 -26.21 2.73 11.17
CA LYS A 3 -24.77 2.98 11.37
C LYS A 3 -24.45 4.45 11.07
N GLY A 4 -23.64 5.08 11.92
CA GLY A 4 -23.23 6.47 11.74
C GLY A 4 -22.35 6.72 10.50
N LEU A 5 -22.29 7.98 10.06
CA LEU A 5 -21.58 8.40 8.85
C LEU A 5 -20.07 8.09 8.88
N ARG A 6 -19.45 8.11 10.06
CA ARG A 6 -18.01 7.79 10.23
C ARG A 6 -17.72 6.31 10.47
N SER A 7 -18.73 5.44 10.43
CA SER A 7 -18.53 4.01 10.63
C SER A 7 -17.61 3.42 9.54
N LYS A 8 -16.68 2.56 9.97
CA LYS A 8 -15.71 1.89 9.09
C LYS A 8 -16.41 1.05 8.02
N VAL A 9 -17.49 0.36 8.39
CA VAL A 9 -18.33 -0.45 7.50
C VAL A 9 -18.93 0.41 6.37
N LYS A 10 -19.61 1.53 6.68
CA LYS A 10 -20.16 2.42 5.65
C LYS A 10 -19.07 3.11 4.82
N ARG A 11 -17.87 3.37 5.38
CA ARG A 11 -16.72 3.88 4.59
C ARG A 11 -16.28 2.86 3.54
N ARG A 12 -16.07 1.59 3.92
CA ARG A 12 -15.69 0.51 2.99
C ARG A 12 -16.70 0.35 1.86
N PHE A 13 -18.00 0.29 2.17
CA PHE A 13 -19.03 0.19 1.13
C PHE A 13 -19.06 1.39 0.17
N ARG A 14 -18.80 2.61 0.66
CA ARG A 14 -18.69 3.78 -0.21
C ARG A 14 -17.44 3.73 -1.10
N THR A 15 -16.33 3.23 -0.59
CA THR A 15 -15.11 3.02 -1.39
C THR A 15 -15.38 2.01 -2.52
N ILE A 16 -15.96 0.86 -2.20
CA ILE A 16 -16.33 -0.16 -3.20
C ILE A 16 -17.32 0.42 -4.23
N LYS A 17 -18.34 1.17 -3.77
CA LYS A 17 -19.27 1.83 -4.68
C LYS A 17 -18.58 2.85 -5.59
N ARG A 18 -17.58 3.61 -5.10
CA ARG A 18 -16.80 4.51 -5.97
C ARG A 18 -15.98 3.75 -6.99
N ILE A 19 -15.34 2.64 -6.61
CA ILE A 19 -14.58 1.79 -7.53
C ILE A 19 -15.49 1.19 -8.61
N HIS A 20 -16.72 0.85 -8.26
CA HIS A 20 -17.67 0.26 -9.20
C HIS A 20 -18.40 1.28 -10.09
N VAL A 21 -18.69 2.48 -9.56
CA VAL A 21 -19.46 3.53 -10.26
C VAL A 21 -18.57 4.51 -11.03
N ARG A 22 -17.34 4.79 -10.57
CA ARG A 22 -16.35 5.52 -11.37
C ARG A 22 -15.59 4.48 -12.18
N GLU A 23 -15.86 4.45 -13.48
CA GLU A 23 -15.22 3.54 -14.44
C GLU A 23 -13.68 3.69 -14.45
N ASP A 24 -13.16 4.85 -14.06
CA ASP A 24 -11.75 5.20 -14.17
C ASP A 24 -10.99 5.12 -12.85
N ILE A 25 -10.89 3.92 -12.28
CA ILE A 25 -10.02 3.62 -11.12
C ILE A 25 -8.55 3.99 -11.40
N TYR A 26 -8.19 4.08 -12.68
CA TYR A 26 -6.83 4.31 -13.16
C TYR A 26 -6.43 5.79 -13.20
N GLN A 27 -7.38 6.70 -13.38
CA GLN A 27 -7.08 8.14 -13.35
C GLN A 27 -6.61 8.58 -11.96
N ASP A 28 -7.20 8.02 -10.90
CA ASP A 28 -6.81 8.27 -9.51
C ASP A 28 -5.38 7.76 -9.18
N LEU A 29 -4.83 6.85 -10.00
CA LEU A 29 -3.47 6.30 -9.83
C LEU A 29 -2.40 7.15 -10.55
N VAL A 30 -2.80 8.00 -11.48
CA VAL A 30 -1.89 8.94 -12.16
C VAL A 30 -1.45 9.98 -11.14
N ARG A 31 -0.13 10.07 -10.93
CA ARG A 31 0.42 11.14 -10.08
C ARG A 31 0.34 12.46 -10.83
N PRO A 32 -0.01 13.57 -10.16
CA PRO A 32 0.02 14.88 -10.80
C PRO A 32 1.45 15.24 -11.24
N PRO A 33 1.61 16.01 -12.31
CA PRO A 33 2.91 16.43 -12.81
C PRO A 33 3.66 17.30 -11.79
N ASN A 34 4.98 17.33 -11.88
CA ASN A 34 5.83 18.13 -10.99
C ASN A 34 5.85 19.60 -11.44
N LYS A 35 5.37 20.50 -10.58
CA LYS A 35 5.28 21.95 -10.88
C LYS A 35 6.64 22.62 -11.12
N PHE A 36 7.74 22.09 -10.59
CA PHE A 36 9.07 22.64 -10.86
C PHE A 36 9.56 22.34 -12.28
N LEU A 37 9.13 21.22 -12.86
CA LEU A 37 9.48 20.83 -14.23
C LEU A 37 8.51 21.43 -15.25
N HIS A 38 7.23 21.54 -14.88
CA HIS A 38 6.16 22.09 -15.71
C HIS A 38 5.51 23.27 -14.98
N PRO A 39 6.13 24.47 -15.00
CA PRO A 39 5.63 25.63 -14.26
C PRO A 39 4.29 26.14 -14.81
N ASP A 40 4.09 26.04 -16.12
CA ASP A 40 2.93 26.58 -16.82
C ASP A 40 1.68 25.68 -16.74
N ASP A 41 1.84 24.39 -16.43
CA ASP A 41 0.73 23.43 -16.32
C ASP A 41 -0.06 23.68 -15.02
N GLU A 42 -1.35 24.02 -15.14
CA GLU A 42 -2.24 24.29 -14.00
C GLU A 42 -2.42 23.07 -13.08
N ASN A 43 -2.39 21.85 -13.63
CA ASN A 43 -2.62 20.61 -12.89
C ASN A 43 -1.35 20.12 -12.14
N ALA A 44 -0.20 20.74 -12.39
CA ALA A 44 1.05 20.36 -11.75
C ALA A 44 1.10 20.77 -10.27
N VAL A 45 1.67 19.89 -9.43
CA VAL A 45 1.74 20.06 -7.97
C VAL A 45 3.20 20.21 -7.55
N ILE A 46 3.46 21.11 -6.60
CA ILE A 46 4.79 21.28 -5.98
C ILE A 46 5.09 20.07 -5.09
N PRO A 47 6.13 19.27 -5.36
CA PRO A 47 6.50 18.13 -4.51
C PRO A 47 6.83 18.59 -3.09
N GLN A 48 6.10 18.09 -2.11
CA GLN A 48 6.39 18.32 -0.69
C GLN A 48 7.22 17.16 -0.12
N HIS A 49 8.34 17.47 0.52
CA HIS A 49 9.12 16.48 1.25
C HIS A 49 8.32 15.96 2.46
N LYS A 50 8.00 14.67 2.46
CA LYS A 50 7.34 14.02 3.59
C LYS A 50 8.39 13.60 4.61
N ILE A 51 8.27 14.11 5.83
CA ILE A 51 9.12 13.68 6.94
C ILE A 51 8.87 12.19 7.19
N THR A 52 9.87 11.35 6.95
CA THR A 52 9.81 9.94 7.33
C THR A 52 9.86 9.86 8.85
N LYS A 53 8.78 9.36 9.45
CA LYS A 53 8.78 9.10 10.90
C LYS A 53 9.79 7.99 11.15
N LYS A 54 10.78 8.25 12.00
CA LYS A 54 11.71 7.20 12.45
C LYS A 54 10.89 6.08 13.09
N ILE A 55 11.23 4.85 12.75
CA ILE A 55 10.61 3.67 13.35
C ILE A 55 11.05 3.65 14.82
N ASP A 56 10.09 3.82 15.74
CA ASP A 56 10.35 3.68 17.17
C ASP A 56 10.06 2.24 17.59
N PHE A 57 11.13 1.48 17.86
CA PHE A 57 11.02 0.09 18.32
C PHE A 57 10.40 -0.06 19.71
N ARG A 58 10.25 1.04 20.46
CA ARG A 58 9.54 1.08 21.75
C ARG A 58 8.04 1.32 21.58
N SER A 59 7.59 1.72 20.39
CA SER A 59 6.18 2.00 20.14
C SER A 59 5.39 0.68 19.98
N GLU A 60 4.30 0.54 20.73
CA GLU A 60 3.36 -0.60 20.62
C GLU A 60 2.72 -0.70 19.22
N ALA A 61 2.81 0.36 18.42
CA ALA A 61 2.31 0.40 17.05
C ALA A 61 3.12 -0.52 16.09
N LEU A 62 4.34 -0.91 16.46
CA LEU A 62 5.12 -1.86 15.66
C LEU A 62 4.77 -3.30 16.05
N PRO A 63 4.34 -4.17 15.12
CA PRO A 63 4.21 -5.59 15.41
C PRO A 63 5.57 -6.13 15.87
N LEU A 64 5.55 -6.99 16.89
CA LEU A 64 6.74 -7.65 17.48
C LEU A 64 7.67 -6.73 18.34
N SER A 65 7.35 -5.44 18.51
CA SER A 65 8.12 -4.53 19.39
C SER A 65 8.29 -5.04 20.82
N GLY A 66 7.26 -5.70 21.37
CA GLY A 66 7.28 -6.27 22.73
C GLY A 66 8.36 -7.32 22.98
N PHE A 67 8.90 -7.96 21.94
CA PHE A 67 9.97 -8.94 22.07
C PHE A 67 11.37 -8.31 22.22
N ALA A 68 11.51 -7.01 21.97
CA ALA A 68 12.78 -6.28 22.02
C ALA A 68 13.10 -5.67 23.41
N THR A 69 12.49 -6.17 24.49
CA THR A 69 12.74 -5.73 25.86
C THR A 69 14.02 -6.34 26.46
N VAL A 70 14.71 -5.58 27.31
CA VAL A 70 15.88 -6.09 28.07
C VAL A 70 15.38 -7.13 29.08
N GLY A 71 16.01 -8.31 29.10
CA GLY A 71 15.61 -9.43 29.96
C GLY A 71 14.65 -10.43 29.32
N ASN A 72 14.21 -10.19 28.07
CA ASN A 72 13.41 -11.18 27.36
C ASN A 72 14.22 -12.44 27.03
N ARG A 73 13.55 -13.60 26.97
CA ARG A 73 14.17 -14.90 26.67
C ARG A 73 14.68 -14.92 25.22
N ARG A 74 16.00 -15.04 25.04
CA ARG A 74 16.66 -14.99 23.71
C ARG A 74 17.03 -16.36 23.13
N LYS A 75 16.88 -17.43 23.91
CA LYS A 75 17.24 -18.80 23.53
C LYS A 75 16.01 -19.70 23.63
N TYR A 76 15.61 -20.24 22.49
CA TYR A 76 14.49 -21.15 22.34
C TYR A 76 14.99 -22.56 22.06
N ASN A 77 14.27 -23.56 22.56
CA ASN A 77 14.54 -24.95 22.24
C ASN A 77 14.20 -25.22 20.76
N LEU A 78 14.73 -26.29 20.18
CA LEU A 78 14.51 -26.61 18.77
C LEU A 78 13.01 -26.71 18.42
N THR A 79 12.21 -27.28 19.33
CA THR A 79 10.75 -27.40 19.21
C THR A 79 10.05 -26.05 19.23
N GLU A 80 10.42 -25.18 20.16
CA GLU A 80 9.91 -23.80 20.26
C GLU A 80 10.33 -22.96 19.05
N GLN A 81 11.55 -23.14 18.54
CA GLN A 81 12.00 -22.48 17.31
C GLN A 81 11.16 -22.90 16.10
N MET A 82 10.81 -24.19 15.98
CA MET A 82 9.92 -24.66 14.92
C MET A 82 8.49 -24.14 15.08
N SER A 83 7.94 -24.06 16.30
CA SER A 83 6.60 -23.50 16.51
C SER A 83 6.55 -22.01 16.22
N LEU A 84 7.53 -21.24 16.71
CA LEU A 84 7.66 -19.82 16.41
C LEU A 84 7.89 -19.58 14.91
N LYS A 85 8.68 -20.42 14.25
CA LYS A 85 8.85 -20.38 12.80
C LYS A 85 7.54 -20.69 12.09
N ASN A 86 6.73 -21.64 12.55
CA ASN A 86 5.44 -21.91 11.93
C ASN A 86 4.42 -20.78 12.16
N GLU A 87 4.42 -20.16 13.35
CA GLU A 87 3.52 -19.06 13.73
C GLU A 87 3.90 -17.72 13.07
N PHE A 88 5.20 -17.42 12.95
CA PHE A 88 5.72 -16.12 12.48
C PHE A 88 6.50 -16.19 11.16
N GLY A 89 6.84 -17.37 10.65
CA GLY A 89 7.88 -17.56 9.65
C GLY A 89 7.70 -18.80 8.75
N GLY A 90 6.54 -18.90 8.11
CA GLY A 90 6.28 -19.82 7.01
C GLY A 90 6.38 -19.16 5.62
N ASN A 91 7.19 -18.10 5.42
CA ASN A 91 7.45 -17.56 4.08
C ASN A 91 8.72 -18.18 3.48
N ALA A 92 8.76 -19.52 3.44
CA ALA A 92 9.52 -20.16 2.37
C ALA A 92 8.70 -19.92 1.09
N ASN A 93 9.30 -19.23 0.13
CA ASN A 93 8.76 -18.91 -1.19
C ASN A 93 7.95 -17.59 -1.26
N PHE A 94 8.63 -16.47 -0.97
CA PHE A 94 8.16 -15.15 -1.45
C PHE A 94 7.91 -15.12 -2.98
N PHE A 95 8.54 -16.03 -3.73
CA PHE A 95 8.38 -16.17 -5.18
C PHE A 95 7.35 -17.24 -5.62
N GLU A 96 6.82 -18.09 -4.74
CA GLU A 96 5.79 -19.10 -5.10
C GLU A 96 4.45 -18.90 -4.38
N ASN A 97 4.27 -17.82 -3.63
CA ASN A 97 2.95 -17.47 -3.13
C ASN A 97 2.08 -17.03 -4.31
N THR A 98 1.18 -17.92 -4.76
CA THR A 98 0.29 -17.66 -5.90
C THR A 98 -0.52 -16.37 -5.74
N GLU A 99 -0.87 -16.01 -4.51
CA GLU A 99 -1.55 -14.75 -4.18
C GLU A 99 -0.65 -13.53 -4.41
N VAL A 100 0.63 -13.61 -4.03
CA VAL A 100 1.62 -12.56 -4.26
C VAL A 100 1.94 -12.43 -5.74
N SER A 101 2.08 -13.55 -6.47
CA SER A 101 2.27 -13.55 -7.91
C SER A 101 1.07 -12.92 -8.65
N LYS A 102 -0.16 -13.33 -8.30
CA LYS A 102 -1.39 -12.71 -8.82
C LYS A 102 -1.45 -11.22 -8.49
N MET A 103 -1.09 -10.83 -7.26
CA MET A 103 -1.02 -9.42 -6.88
C MET A 103 0.00 -8.64 -7.72
N ILE A 104 1.18 -9.21 -7.98
CA ILE A 104 2.22 -8.60 -8.82
C ILE A 104 1.74 -8.48 -10.28
N GLU A 105 1.13 -9.53 -10.83
CA GLU A 105 0.54 -9.51 -12.17
C GLU A 105 -0.58 -8.46 -12.29
N GLU A 106 -1.47 -8.38 -11.30
CA GLU A 106 -2.46 -7.33 -11.21
C GLU A 106 -1.83 -5.95 -11.12
N MET A 107 -0.75 -5.78 -10.35
CA MET A 107 -0.01 -4.51 -10.29
C MET A 107 0.59 -4.15 -11.66
N HIS A 108 1.15 -5.12 -12.38
CA HIS A 108 1.67 -4.91 -13.73
C HIS A 108 0.57 -4.56 -14.73
N LYS A 109 -0.58 -5.24 -14.67
CA LYS A 109 -1.74 -4.93 -15.51
C LYS A 109 -2.23 -3.50 -15.26
N ARG A 110 -2.40 -3.12 -13.99
CA ARG A 110 -2.78 -1.75 -13.60
C ARG A 110 -1.77 -0.72 -14.10
N SER A 111 -0.46 -1.01 -14.00
CA SER A 111 0.60 -0.15 -14.51
C SER A 111 0.49 0.08 -16.03
N LYS A 112 0.25 -0.98 -16.81
CA LYS A 112 0.06 -0.88 -18.27
C LYS A 112 -1.14 0.01 -18.63
N GLU A 113 -2.25 -0.14 -17.90
CA GLU A 113 -3.47 0.65 -18.13
C GLU A 113 -3.24 2.12 -17.79
N VAL A 114 -2.56 2.43 -16.69
CA VAL A 114 -2.13 3.81 -16.34
C VAL A 114 -1.25 4.42 -17.41
N MET A 115 -0.25 3.68 -17.92
CA MET A 115 0.62 4.17 -19.00
C MET A 115 -0.15 4.44 -20.31
N LYS A 116 -1.21 3.66 -20.58
CA LYS A 116 -2.09 3.91 -21.74
C LYS A 116 -2.88 5.21 -21.56
N VAL A 117 -3.41 5.46 -20.37
CA VAL A 117 -4.12 6.71 -20.04
C VAL A 117 -3.19 7.92 -20.19
N ILE A 118 -1.96 7.84 -19.67
CA ILE A 118 -0.97 8.92 -19.80
C ILE A 118 -0.72 9.27 -21.27
N LYS A 119 -0.46 8.26 -22.12
CA LYS A 119 -0.25 8.47 -23.56
C LYS A 119 -1.45 9.10 -24.26
N ASN A 120 -2.66 8.66 -23.91
CA ASN A 120 -3.88 9.22 -24.47
C ASN A 120 -4.07 10.70 -24.07
N ASN A 121 -3.76 11.06 -22.82
CA ASN A 121 -3.82 12.46 -22.37
C ASN A 121 -2.80 13.33 -23.13
N GLU A 122 -1.55 12.87 -23.27
CA GLU A 122 -0.51 13.56 -24.06
C GLU A 122 -0.88 13.77 -25.53
N GLN A 123 -1.72 12.90 -26.10
CA GLN A 123 -2.22 13.01 -27.47
C GLN A 123 -3.39 13.98 -27.61
N ASN A 124 -4.15 14.23 -26.54
CA ASN A 124 -5.27 15.19 -26.54
C ASN A 124 -4.79 16.63 -26.28
N ASP A 125 -3.63 16.80 -25.64
CA ASP A 125 -3.02 18.11 -25.33
C ASP A 125 -2.20 18.70 -26.50
N LYS A 126 -2.09 17.98 -27.63
CA LYS A 126 -1.43 18.43 -28.89
C LYS A 126 -2.44 18.81 -29.95
#